data_AF-A0A934DGA9-F1
#
_entry.id   AF-A0A934DGA9-F1
#
_cell.length_a   1.000
_cell.length_b   1.000
_cell.length_c   1.000
_cell.angle_alpha   90.00
_cell.angle_beta   90.00
_cell.angle_gamma   90.00
#
_symmetry.space_group_name_H-M   'P 1'
#
loop_
_entity.id
_entity.type
_entity.pdbx_description
1 polymer ?
#
loop_
_entity_poly.entity_id
_entity_poly.type
_entity_poly.pdbx_seq_one_letter_code
_entity_poly.pdbx_strand_id
1 'polypeptide(L)'
;MVKDPATNATVFVFKADRGDVRFNHDLHRNELKAESCIPCHKTKTPTKEHTMTRFDQRIAHYFCKGCHREMGRGPVECHECHNGKKQ
;
A
#
# COMPACT_ATOMS: atom_id res chain seq x y z
N MET A 1 8.80 6.26 4.33
CA MET A 1 9.28 5.66 3.06
C MET A 1 10.67 5.14 3.29
N VAL A 2 10.92 3.88 2.98
CA VAL A 2 12.24 3.24 3.07
C VAL A 2 12.56 2.57 1.74
N LYS A 3 13.85 2.40 1.45
CA LYS A 3 14.29 1.57 0.33
C LYS A 3 14.46 0.14 0.83
N ASP A 4 13.87 -0.79 0.11
CA ASP A 4 14.07 -2.20 0.37
C ASP A 4 15.54 -2.57 0.01
N PRO A 5 16.32 -3.14 0.94
CA PRO A 5 17.75 -3.36 0.72
C PRO A 5 18.03 -4.44 -0.33
N ALA A 6 17.09 -5.36 -0.58
CA ALA A 6 17.28 -6.44 -1.56
C ALA A 6 16.87 -6.00 -2.98
N THR A 7 15.84 -5.17 -3.10
CA THR A 7 15.23 -4.82 -4.40
C THR A 7 15.36 -3.35 -4.78
N ASN A 8 15.84 -2.49 -3.88
CA ASN A 8 15.84 -1.03 -4.00
C ASN A 8 14.44 -0.41 -4.25
N ALA A 9 13.39 -1.19 -4.01
CA ALA A 9 12.02 -0.76 -4.18
C ALA A 9 11.62 0.27 -3.12
N THR A 10 10.75 1.20 -3.51
CA THR A 10 10.16 2.19 -2.62
C THR A 10 9.07 1.53 -1.78
N VAL A 11 9.33 1.36 -0.49
CA VAL A 11 8.41 0.73 0.45
C VAL A 11 7.91 1.74 1.48
N PHE A 12 6.60 1.77 1.70
CA PHE A 12 5.98 2.48 2.80
C PHE A 12 5.68 1.49 3.92
N VAL A 13 6.04 1.86 5.15
CA VAL A 13 5.75 1.06 6.33
C VAL A 13 4.66 1.79 7.10
N PHE A 14 3.48 1.18 7.17
CA PHE A 14 2.38 1.66 7.99
C PHE A 14 2.46 0.96 9.34
N LYS A 15 2.73 1.73 10.39
CA LYS A 15 2.73 1.24 11.76
C LYS A 15 1.30 0.90 12.17
N ALA A 16 1.11 -0.30 12.71
CA ALA A 16 -0.20 -0.78 13.16
C ALA A 16 -0.04 -1.74 14.34
N ASP A 17 -1.01 -1.71 15.26
CA ASP A 17 -0.95 -2.50 16.50
C ASP A 17 -0.91 -4.02 16.28
N ARG A 18 -1.44 -4.48 15.13
CA ARG A 18 -1.51 -5.89 14.75
C ARG A 18 -0.33 -6.37 13.91
N GLY A 19 0.72 -5.56 13.81
CA GLY A 19 1.88 -5.81 12.96
C GLY A 19 1.95 -4.80 11.83
N ASP A 20 3.16 -4.33 11.55
CA ASP A 20 3.40 -3.35 10.50
C ASP A 20 2.98 -3.89 9.13
N VAL A 21 2.40 -3.02 8.32
CA VAL A 21 2.08 -3.33 6.92
C VAL A 21 3.13 -2.70 6.03
N ARG A 22 3.79 -3.52 5.21
CA ARG A 22 4.78 -3.07 4.22
C ARG A 22 4.11 -2.97 2.86
N PHE A 23 4.02 -1.76 2.33
CA PHE A 23 3.44 -1.47 1.03
C PHE A 23 4.54 -1.15 0.02
N ASN A 24 4.73 -2.02 -0.97
CA ASN A 24 5.67 -1.80 -2.06
C ASN A 24 5.02 -0.93 -3.14
N HIS A 25 5.30 0.37 -3.11
CA HIS A 25 4.71 1.35 -4.02
C HIS A 25 5.15 1.13 -5.47
N ASP A 26 6.41 0.73 -5.68
CA ASP A 26 6.93 0.50 -7.03
C ASP A 26 6.28 -0.73 -7.66
N LEU A 27 6.04 -1.80 -6.88
CA LEU A 27 5.30 -2.97 -7.34
C LEU A 27 3.87 -2.59 -7.75
N HIS A 28 3.12 -1.89 -6.91
CA HIS A 28 1.74 -1.52 -7.25
C HIS A 28 1.69 -0.61 -8.49
N ARG A 29 2.60 0.36 -8.59
CA ARG A 29 2.74 1.18 -9.81
C ARG A 29 3.03 0.32 -11.05
N ASN A 30 3.88 -0.69 -10.90
CA ASN A 30 4.28 -1.58 -11.99
C ASN A 30 3.27 -2.68 -12.28
N GLU A 31 2.35 -3.03 -11.40
CA GLU A 31 1.29 -4.00 -11.69
C GLU A 31 0.08 -3.30 -12.29
N LEU A 32 -0.22 -2.09 -11.82
CA LEU A 32 -1.31 -1.25 -12.29
C LEU A 32 -0.94 -0.44 -13.55
N LYS A 33 0.04 -0.90 -14.36
CA LYS A 33 0.68 -0.18 -15.50
C LYS A 33 -0.29 0.55 -16.43
N ALA A 34 -1.57 0.15 -16.45
CA ALA A 34 -2.64 0.67 -17.30
C ALA A 34 -3.54 1.75 -16.66
N GLU A 35 -3.68 1.85 -15.32
CA GLU A 35 -4.77 2.62 -14.69
C GLU A 35 -4.36 3.95 -14.03
N SER A 36 -3.09 4.34 -14.12
CA SER A 36 -2.49 5.55 -13.53
C SER A 36 -2.36 5.53 -12.00
N CYS A 37 -1.88 6.62 -11.40
CA CYS A 37 -1.82 6.79 -9.93
C CYS A 37 -3.22 6.93 -9.27
N ILE A 38 -4.27 7.07 -10.10
CA ILE A 38 -5.65 7.36 -9.68
C ILE A 38 -6.31 6.31 -8.78
N PRO A 39 -6.03 4.99 -8.91
CA PRO A 39 -6.61 3.98 -8.02
C PRO A 39 -6.27 4.20 -6.54
N CYS A 40 -5.19 4.93 -6.24
CA CYS A 40 -4.80 5.26 -4.87
C CYS A 40 -4.81 6.77 -4.58
N HIS A 41 -4.62 7.61 -5.59
CA HIS A 41 -4.49 9.06 -5.44
C HIS A 41 -5.58 9.80 -6.20
N LYS A 42 -5.89 11.02 -5.76
CA LYS A 42 -6.86 11.86 -6.47
C LYS A 42 -6.33 12.45 -7.79
N THR A 43 -5.02 12.37 -8.03
CA THR A 43 -4.36 12.95 -9.20
C THR A 43 -3.44 11.94 -9.86
N LYS A 44 -3.16 12.15 -11.15
CA LYS A 44 -2.26 11.31 -11.94
C LYS A 44 -0.79 11.52 -11.60
N THR A 45 -0.45 12.64 -10.98
CA THR A 45 0.92 13.03 -10.58
C THR A 45 0.91 13.46 -9.11
N PRO A 46 0.68 12.52 -8.18
CA PRO A 46 0.69 12.83 -6.75
C PRO A 46 2.09 13.28 -6.34
N THR A 47 2.17 14.40 -5.63
CA THR A 47 3.40 14.87 -4.99
C THR A 47 3.39 14.46 -3.51
N LYS A 48 4.52 14.63 -2.82
CA LYS A 48 4.59 14.34 -1.38
C LYS A 48 3.65 15.23 -0.56
N GLU A 49 3.30 16.43 -1.03
CA GLU A 49 2.33 17.28 -0.33
C GLU A 49 0.90 16.69 -0.38
N HIS A 50 0.61 15.82 -1.36
CA HIS A 50 -0.66 15.09 -1.46
C HIS A 50 -0.69 13.81 -0.59
N THR A 51 0.20 13.72 0.41
CA THR A 51 0.11 12.64 1.40
C THR A 51 -1.30 12.65 1.96
N MET A 52 -1.99 11.51 1.92
CA MET A 52 -3.32 11.33 2.46
C MET A 52 -3.27 11.64 3.97
N THR A 53 -3.50 12.89 4.35
CA THR A 53 -3.45 13.39 5.74
C THR A 53 -4.46 12.71 6.66
N ARG A 54 -5.37 11.89 6.10
CA ARG A 54 -6.37 11.10 6.81
C ARG A 54 -6.29 9.59 6.53
N PHE A 55 -5.15 9.07 6.08
CA PHE A 55 -5.01 7.63 5.84
C PHE A 55 -4.98 6.86 7.17
N ASP A 56 -6.11 6.27 7.54
CA ASP A 56 -6.28 5.46 8.75
C ASP A 56 -6.59 3.99 8.41
N GLN A 57 -6.77 3.16 9.44
CA GLN A 57 -7.11 1.74 9.28
C GLN A 57 -8.38 1.49 8.46
N ARG A 58 -9.38 2.37 8.56
CA ARG A 58 -10.67 2.18 7.87
C ARG A 58 -10.49 2.41 6.39
N ILE A 59 -9.78 3.47 6.03
CA ILE A 59 -9.42 3.77 4.64
C ILE A 59 -8.53 2.66 4.08
N ALA A 60 -7.53 2.18 4.82
CA ALA A 60 -6.65 1.11 4.36
C ALA A 60 -7.41 -0.20 4.08
N HIS A 61 -8.28 -0.64 5.00
CA HIS A 61 -9.10 -1.84 4.78
C HIS A 61 -10.14 -1.68 3.67
N TYR A 62 -10.64 -0.46 3.45
CA TYR A 62 -11.54 -0.22 2.33
C TYR A 62 -10.80 -0.28 0.99
N PHE A 63 -9.74 0.52 0.84
CA PHE A 63 -9.03 0.65 -0.44
C PHE A 63 -8.17 -0.58 -0.78
N CYS A 64 -7.26 -0.98 0.13
CA CYS A 64 -6.29 -2.03 -0.18
C CYS A 64 -7.00 -3.38 -0.31
N LYS A 65 -7.74 -3.79 0.73
CA LYS A 65 -8.44 -5.08 0.72
C LYS A 65 -9.61 -5.09 -0.28
N GLY A 66 -10.29 -3.96 -0.49
CA GLY A 66 -11.34 -3.85 -1.51
C GLY A 66 -10.79 -4.13 -2.91
N CYS A 67 -9.75 -3.41 -3.33
CA CYS A 67 -9.11 -3.61 -4.62
C CYS A 67 -8.57 -5.05 -4.78
N HIS A 68 -7.90 -5.60 -3.76
CA HIS A 68 -7.39 -6.97 -3.83
C HIS A 68 -8.51 -8.01 -4.00
N ARG A 69 -9.65 -7.80 -3.33
CA ARG A 69 -10.81 -8.67 -3.45
C ARG A 69 -11.48 -8.56 -4.82
N GLU A 70 -11.67 -7.34 -5.32
CA GLU A 70 -12.29 -7.08 -6.62
C GLU A 70 -11.44 -7.63 -7.78
N MET A 71 -10.12 -7.45 -7.69
CA MET A 71 -9.17 -7.94 -8.69
C MET A 71 -8.85 -9.44 -8.52
N GLY A 72 -9.26 -10.06 -7.42
CA GLY A 72 -8.88 -11.43 -7.06
C GLY A 72 -7.37 -11.62 -6.92
N ARG A 73 -6.62 -10.56 -6.59
CA ARG A 73 -5.15 -10.54 -6.55
C ARG A 73 -4.66 -9.75 -5.35
N GLY A 74 -3.70 -10.32 -4.63
CA GLY A 74 -3.13 -9.71 -3.43
C GLY A 74 -3.83 -10.15 -2.14
N PRO A 75 -3.28 -9.77 -0.99
CA PRO A 75 -3.72 -10.24 0.32
C PRO A 75 -5.09 -9.69 0.72
N VAL A 76 -5.94 -10.55 1.28
CA VAL A 76 -7.27 -10.17 1.81
C VAL A 76 -7.46 -10.59 3.27
N GLU A 77 -6.63 -11.51 3.76
CA GLU A 77 -6.63 -11.95 5.15
C GLU A 77 -5.71 -11.09 6.01
N CYS A 78 -6.07 -10.93 7.29
CA CYS A 78 -5.40 -10.00 8.20
C CYS A 78 -3.88 -10.25 8.28
N HIS A 79 -3.49 -11.51 8.43
CA HIS A 79 -2.10 -11.93 8.62
C HIS A 79 -1.25 -11.84 7.35
N GLU A 80 -1.88 -11.79 6.16
CA GLU A 80 -1.16 -11.67 4.91
C GLU A 80 -0.64 -10.24 4.71
N CYS A 81 -1.39 -9.23 5.17
CA CYS A 81 -0.97 -7.83 5.19
C CYS A 81 -0.15 -7.48 6.45
N HIS A 82 -0.64 -7.87 7.62
CA HIS A 82 -0.03 -7.57 8.92
C HIS A 82 1.01 -8.65 9.29
N ASN A 83 2.02 -8.79 8.43
CA ASN A 83 3.06 -9.80 8.57
C ASN A 83 4.39 -9.23 9.11
N GLY A 84 4.44 -7.94 9.42
CA GLY A 84 5.60 -7.32 10.05
C GLY A 84 5.88 -7.99 11.38
N LYS A 85 6.94 -8.79 11.46
CA LYS A 85 7.43 -9.36 12.72
C LYS A 85 7.56 -8.22 13.72
N LYS A 86 6.97 -8.36 14.91
CA LYS A 86 7.31 -7.51 16.05
C LYS A 86 8.83 -7.59 16.18
N GLN A 87 9.49 -6.47 15.93
CA GLN A 87 10.90 -6.28 16.24
C GLN A 87 11.03 -6.29 17.76
#